data_AF-A0A7K3H047-F1
#
_entry.id   AF-A0A7K3H047-F1
#
_cell.length_a   1.000
_cell.length_b   1.000
_cell.length_c   1.000
_cell.angle_alpha   90.00
_cell.angle_beta   90.00
_cell.angle_gamma   90.00
#
_symmetry.space_group_name_H-M   'P 1'
#
loop_
_entity.id
_entity.type
_entity.pdbx_description
1 polymer ?
#
loop_
_entity_poly.entity_id
_entity_poly.type
_entity_poly.pdbx_seq_one_letter_code
_entity_poly.pdbx_strand_id
1 'polypeptide(L)' 'VVRTALAVLCAAAAAELLLRHCVRRFGGVTGDVFGGVAETAATTALVVSVLG' A
#
# COMPACT_ATOMS: atom_id res chain seq x y z
N VAL A 1 -13.92 -5.30 13.49
CA VAL A 1 -13.72 -3.83 13.44
C VAL A 1 -12.27 -3.43 13.70
N VAL A 2 -11.67 -3.80 14.85
CA VAL A 2 -10.26 -3.45 15.14
C VAL A 2 -9.29 -4.09 14.13
N ARG A 3 -9.49 -5.37 13.78
CA ARG A 3 -8.68 -6.06 12.76
C ARG A 3 -8.77 -5.39 11.38
N THR A 4 -9.98 -5.08 10.93
CA THR A 4 -10.20 -4.41 9.65
C THR A 4 -9.59 -3.01 9.62
N ALA A 5 -9.66 -2.27 10.73
CA ALA A 5 -8.99 -0.97 10.86
C ALA A 5 -7.46 -1.10 10.77
N LEU A 6 -6.87 -2.09 11.46
CA LEU A 6 -5.44 -2.38 11.38
C LEU A 6 -5.00 -2.80 9.97
N ALA A 7 -5.80 -3.64 9.30
CA ALA A 7 -5.51 -4.05 7.92
C ALA A 7 -5.49 -2.87 6.96
N VAL A 8 -6.45 -1.95 7.07
CA VAL A 8 -6.51 -0.73 6.24
C VAL A 8 -5.33 0.20 6.54
N LEU A 9 -4.98 0.40 7.82
CA LEU A 9 -3.85 1.25 8.20
C LEU A 9 -2.51 0.70 7.71
N CYS A 10 -2.28 -0.61 7.85
CA CYS A 10 -1.07 -1.26 7.34
C CYS A 10 -0.97 -1.19 5.82
N ALA A 11 -2.08 -1.42 5.11
CA ALA A 11 -2.14 -1.31 3.65
C ALA A 11 -1.85 0.11 3.16
N ALA A 12 -2.44 1.12 3.80
CA ALA A 12 -2.21 2.52 3.47
C ALA A 12 -0.75 2.95 3.74
N ALA A 13 -0.17 2.50 4.86
CA ALA A 13 1.22 2.79 5.19
C ALA A 13 2.20 2.16 4.18
N ALA A 14 1.94 0.92 3.75
CA ALA A 14 2.74 0.25 2.72
C ALA A 14 2.65 0.96 1.37
N ALA A 15 1.43 1.36 0.97
CA ALA A 15 1.17 2.11 -0.25
C ALA A 15 1.90 3.47 -0.28
N GLU A 16 1.83 4.22 0.83
CA GLU A 16 2.47 5.52 0.98
C GLU A 16 4.00 5.40 0.98
N LEU A 17 4.57 4.35 1.58
CA LEU A 17 6.01 4.08 1.57
C LEU A 17 6.52 3.80 0.15
N LEU A 18 5.80 2.97 -0.62
CA LEU A 18 6.12 2.71 -2.03
C LEU A 18 6.01 3.97 -2.87
N LEU A 19 4.93 4.74 -2.71
CA LEU A 19 4.74 6.00 -3.41
C LEU A 19 5.86 6.99 -3.09
N ARG A 20 6.20 7.18 -1.81
CA ARG A 20 7.33 8.04 -1.39
C ARG A 20 8.64 7.54 -1.97
N HIS A 21 8.89 6.23 -1.97
CA HIS A 21 10.11 5.66 -2.55
C HIS A 21 10.19 5.94 -4.05
N CYS A 22 9.12 5.67 -4.79
CA CYS A 22 9.06 5.90 -6.22
C CYS A 22 9.17 7.39 -6.57
N VAL A 23 8.48 8.28 -5.85
CA VAL A 23 8.58 9.74 -6.04
C VAL A 23 10.02 10.23 -5.79
N ARG A 24 10.64 9.78 -4.69
CA ARG A 24 12.03 10.17 -4.36
C ARG A 24 13.05 9.62 -5.37
N ARG A 25 12.82 8.40 -5.87
CA ARG A 25 13.73 7.69 -6.78
C ARG A 25 13.60 8.17 -8.22
N PHE A 26 12.38 8.42 -8.69
CA PHE A 26 12.07 8.67 -10.10
C PHE A 26 11.73 10.14 -10.41
N GLY A 27 11.53 11.00 -9.39
CA GLY A 27 11.29 12.43 -9.60
C GLY A 27 9.93 12.77 -10.24
N GLY A 28 9.09 11.75 -10.49
CA GLY A 28 7.76 11.84 -11.08
C GLY A 28 7.04 10.48 -10.95
N VAL A 29 5.71 10.49 -10.99
CA VAL A 29 4.87 9.30 -10.79
C VAL A 29 4.17 8.96 -12.10
N THR A 30 4.62 7.91 -12.78
CA THR A 30 3.94 7.36 -13.96
C THR A 30 2.74 6.52 -13.50
N GLY A 31 1.73 6.34 -14.36
CA GLY A 31 0.51 5.59 -14.04
C GLY A 31 0.76 4.14 -13.57
N ASP A 32 1.88 3.51 -13.97
CA ASP A 32 2.22 2.15 -13.55
C ASP A 32 2.57 2.07 -12.05
N VAL A 33 3.20 3.11 -11.50
CA VAL A 33 3.58 3.20 -10.08
C VAL A 33 2.33 3.21 -9.19
N PHE A 34 1.30 3.98 -9.57
CA PHE A 34 0.03 3.98 -8.85
C PHE A 34 -0.69 2.64 -8.95
N GLY A 35 -0.59 1.96 -10.10
CA GLY A 35 -1.08 0.58 -10.27
C GLY A 35 -0.41 -0.40 -9.30
N GLY A 36 0.93 -0.38 -9.23
CA GLY A 36 1.69 -1.22 -8.31
C GLY A 36 1.41 -0.92 -6.82
N VAL A 37 1.23 0.36 -6.48
CA VAL A 37 0.83 0.81 -5.13
C VAL A 37 -0.57 0.29 -4.77
N ALA A 38 -1.53 0.32 -5.70
CA ALA A 38 -2.87 -0.21 -5.47
C ALA A 38 -2.87 -1.73 -5.25
N GLU A 39 -2.11 -2.48 -6.06
CA GLU A 39 -1.95 -3.93 -5.89
C GLU A 39 -1.29 -4.28 -4.54
N THR A 40 -0.24 -3.57 -4.14
CA THR A 40 0.41 -3.80 -2.84
C THR A 40 -0.47 -3.43 -1.66
N ALA A 41 -1.25 -2.35 -1.75
CA ALA A 41 -2.24 -2.00 -0.74
C ALA A 41 -3.28 -3.12 -0.58
N ALA A 42 -3.86 -3.60 -1.69
CA ALA A 42 -4.86 -4.66 -1.68
C ALA A 42 -4.28 -5.97 -1.11
N THR A 43 -3.09 -6.36 -1.55
CA THR A 43 -2.41 -7.58 -1.07
C THR A 43 -2.11 -7.50 0.42
N THR A 44 -1.63 -6.35 0.90
CA THR A 44 -1.35 -6.13 2.33
C THR A 44 -2.63 -6.20 3.16
N ALA A 45 -3.72 -5.59 2.69
CA ALA A 45 -5.01 -5.64 3.37
C ALA A 45 -5.55 -7.08 3.48
N LEU A 46 -5.39 -7.89 2.42
CA LEU A 46 -5.79 -9.30 2.41
C LEU A 46 -4.94 -10.14 3.37
N VAL A 47 -3.61 -9.99 3.33
CA VAL A 47 -2.69 -10.71 4.23
C VAL A 47 -2.97 -10.41 5.70
N VAL A 48 -3.11 -9.13 6.07
CA VAL A 48 -3.38 -8.73 7.46
C VAL A 48 -4.79 -9.17 7.89
N SER A 49 -5.76 -9.16 6.98
CA SER A 49 -7.12 -9.63 7.28
C SER A 49 -7.22 -11.14 7.50
N VAL A 50 -6.35 -11.93 6.85
CA VAL A 50 -6.27 -13.39 6.99
C VAL A 50 -5.42 -13.82 8.19
N LEU A 51 -4.35 -13.09 8.50
CA LEU A 51 -3.44 -13.42 9.60
C LEU A 51 -3.92 -12.94 10.98
N GLY A 52 -4.80 -11.93 11.04
CA GLY A 52 -5.48 -11.50 12.28
C GLY A 52 -6.83 -12.16 12.47
#